data_AF-A0A1Q3ERQ0-F1
#
_entry.id   AF-A0A1Q3ERQ0-F1
#
_cell.length_a   1.000
_cell.length_b   1.000
_cell.length_c   1.000
_cell.angle_alpha   90.00
_cell.angle_beta   90.00
_cell.angle_gamma   90.00
#
_symmetry.space_group_name_H-M   'P 1'
#
loop_
_entity.id
_entity.type
_entity.pdbx_description
1 polymer ?
#
loop_
_entity_poly.entity_id
_entity_poly.type
_entity_poly.pdbx_seq_one_letter_code
_entity_poly.pdbx_strand_id
1 'polypeptide(L)'
;MEVPHRDLSMQGPSDLARLAAVAEAHSGLVQQAVSSSPVQTPIKGAGQDLLSSNMPPIPRPTLVPHVLTAYPYRAENSHLLDWVRSLESQQENSSLTTALRDTSHALEARQWEVEQLRTSRHEVLQHKIEYHTVLDQFRALDKSLLGLPGQTILQRFQALVEELCVAKRDHDAAVRKLSPASHKSSELMTALMQQQGLVDETNALAAHQRCCLEELQEEVHCTRDHAAFVEQMLKECPDEGFYEVVLPPLSRLEGDLKKAHEDVRRVATFAHRLFRSNPATVLHHHSCYIGAIIETVIAFLRRGLDSDDPDVVAHNFQLALDYMQTARDIHGEQHSVVFQQCSGRG
;
A
#
# COMPACT_ATOMS: atom_id res chain seq x y z
N MET A 1 17.09 61.60 13.68
CA MET A 1 16.57 61.28 12.32
C MET A 1 15.78 60.01 12.46
N GLU A 2 14.45 60.12 12.41
CA GLU A 2 13.53 58.99 12.58
C GLU A 2 13.44 58.19 11.28
N VAL A 3 13.55 56.87 11.40
CA VAL A 3 13.31 55.90 10.32
C VAL A 3 11.97 55.24 10.58
N PRO A 4 10.98 55.30 9.68
CA PRO A 4 9.72 54.60 9.88
C PRO A 4 9.81 53.16 9.38
N HIS A 5 9.52 52.21 10.27
CA HIS A 5 9.26 50.81 9.95
C HIS A 5 7.89 50.71 9.27
N ARG A 6 7.87 50.26 8.01
CA ARG A 6 6.65 49.85 7.30
C ARG A 6 6.66 48.33 7.19
N ASP A 7 5.86 47.67 8.03
CA ASP A 7 5.44 46.29 7.80
C ASP A 7 4.17 46.32 6.96
N LEU A 8 4.29 45.92 5.69
CA LEU A 8 3.17 45.59 4.82
C LEU A 8 3.10 44.06 4.73
N SER A 9 2.21 43.48 5.52
CA SER A 9 1.77 42.09 5.35
C SER A 9 0.91 42.01 4.08
N MET A 10 1.47 41.47 3.01
CA MET A 10 0.74 41.05 1.81
C MET A 10 0.55 39.54 1.88
N GLN A 11 -0.38 39.09 2.71
CA GLN A 11 -0.84 37.71 2.70
C GLN A 11 -1.88 37.55 1.60
N GLY A 12 -1.41 37.35 0.37
CA GLY A 12 -2.23 36.90 -0.74
C GLY A 12 -2.64 35.43 -0.55
N PRO A 13 -3.79 35.01 -1.10
CA PRO A 13 -4.25 33.63 -1.03
C PRO A 13 -3.22 32.71 -1.71
N SER A 14 -2.78 31.68 -1.00
CA SER A 14 -1.81 30.68 -1.48
C SER A 14 -2.29 30.03 -2.78
N ASP A 15 -1.39 29.82 -3.74
CA ASP A 15 -1.69 29.17 -5.03
C ASP A 15 -2.34 27.79 -4.91
N LEU A 16 -2.20 27.13 -3.74
CA LEU A 16 -2.92 25.90 -3.36
C LEU A 16 -4.44 26.08 -3.26
N ALA A 17 -4.93 27.24 -2.81
CA ALA A 17 -6.36 27.56 -2.75
C ALA A 17 -6.95 27.83 -4.15
N ARG A 18 -6.11 28.29 -5.10
CA ARG A 18 -6.51 28.47 -6.51
C ARG A 18 -6.62 27.14 -7.26
N LEU A 19 -5.77 26.16 -6.95
CA LEU A 19 -5.84 24.82 -7.55
C LEU A 19 -7.08 24.04 -7.06
N ALA A 20 -7.46 24.18 -5.78
CA ALA A 20 -8.68 23.58 -5.26
C ALA A 20 -9.96 24.13 -5.93
N ALA A 21 -10.01 25.43 -6.22
CA ALA A 21 -11.14 26.06 -6.90
C ALA A 21 -11.28 25.67 -8.39
N VAL A 22 -10.17 25.30 -9.04
CA VAL A 22 -10.19 24.80 -10.44
C VAL A 22 -10.67 23.35 -10.49
N ALA A 23 -10.35 22.53 -9.48
CA ALA A 23 -10.82 21.14 -9.42
C ALA A 23 -12.36 21.04 -9.19
N GLU A 24 -12.94 21.95 -8.41
CA GLU A 24 -14.40 21.99 -8.20
C GLU A 24 -15.19 22.48 -9.44
N ALA A 25 -14.58 23.31 -10.28
CA ALA A 25 -15.23 23.84 -11.49
C ALA A 25 -15.36 22.83 -12.64
N HIS A 26 -14.60 21.73 -12.62
CA HIS A 26 -14.59 20.72 -13.68
C HIS A 26 -15.38 19.44 -13.36
N SER A 27 -15.97 19.31 -12.17
CA SER A 27 -16.76 18.14 -11.79
C SER A 27 -18.27 18.26 -12.09
N GLY A 28 -18.69 19.29 -12.84
CA GLY A 28 -20.07 19.48 -13.27
C GLY A 28 -20.34 18.97 -14.68
N LEU A 29 -20.69 17.69 -14.82
CA LEU A 29 -21.30 17.13 -16.04
C LEU A 29 -22.72 16.67 -15.69
N VAL A 30 -23.70 17.56 -15.86
CA VAL A 30 -24.62 17.63 -17.01
C VAL A 30 -25.46 16.36 -17.16
N GLN A 31 -26.57 16.32 -16.43
CA GLN A 31 -27.78 15.62 -16.88
C GLN A 31 -28.43 16.49 -17.95
N GLN A 32 -28.45 16.02 -19.20
CA GLN A 32 -29.32 16.58 -20.21
C GLN A 32 -30.11 15.47 -20.88
N ALA A 33 -31.43 15.61 -20.77
CA ALA A 33 -32.44 14.79 -21.40
C ALA A 33 -32.36 14.87 -22.92
N VAL A 34 -32.48 13.73 -23.59
CA VAL A 34 -32.97 13.67 -24.97
C VAL A 34 -33.94 12.50 -25.09
N SER A 35 -35.20 12.84 -25.33
CA SER A 35 -36.22 11.91 -25.82
C SER A 35 -36.09 11.77 -27.34
N SER A 36 -36.24 10.55 -27.85
CA SER A 36 -36.95 10.29 -29.12
C SER A 36 -37.15 8.79 -29.36
N SER A 37 -38.40 8.34 -29.21
CA SER A 37 -39.03 7.38 -30.15
C SER A 37 -39.45 8.15 -31.42
N PRO A 38 -39.88 7.55 -32.56
CA PRO A 38 -40.46 6.20 -32.75
C PRO A 38 -40.07 5.48 -34.07
N VAL A 39 -40.29 4.16 -34.19
CA VAL A 39 -40.76 3.52 -35.45
C VAL A 39 -41.56 2.24 -35.13
N GLN A 40 -42.82 2.23 -35.56
CA GLN A 40 -43.70 1.07 -35.64
C GLN A 40 -43.43 0.28 -36.93
N THR A 41 -43.60 -1.05 -36.90
CA THR A 41 -44.32 -1.78 -37.96
C THR A 41 -45.15 -2.94 -37.39
N PRO A 42 -46.33 -3.25 -37.97
CA PRO A 42 -47.25 -4.27 -37.49
C PRO A 42 -47.18 -5.54 -38.33
N ILE A 43 -47.24 -6.73 -37.72
CA ILE A 43 -47.58 -7.96 -38.45
C ILE A 43 -48.68 -8.72 -37.71
N LYS A 44 -49.81 -8.76 -38.41
CA LYS A 44 -51.06 -9.46 -38.14
C LYS A 44 -50.91 -10.91 -38.61
N GLY A 45 -51.28 -11.88 -37.78
CA GLY A 45 -51.37 -13.29 -38.17
C GLY A 45 -52.25 -14.06 -37.20
N ALA A 46 -53.51 -14.26 -37.60
CA ALA A 46 -54.49 -15.09 -36.91
C ALA A 46 -54.17 -16.58 -37.07
N GLY A 47 -54.61 -17.40 -36.13
CA GLY A 47 -54.58 -18.86 -36.25
C GLY A 47 -54.88 -19.56 -34.94
N GLN A 48 -56.17 -19.70 -34.63
CA GLN A 48 -56.65 -20.79 -33.79
C GLN A 48 -56.30 -22.10 -34.51
N ASP A 49 -55.82 -23.12 -33.80
CA ASP A 49 -56.38 -24.46 -33.98
C ASP A 49 -56.03 -25.41 -32.84
N LEU A 50 -57.06 -26.15 -32.46
CA LEU A 50 -57.11 -27.25 -31.52
C LEU A 50 -56.37 -28.46 -32.11
N LEU A 51 -55.45 -29.08 -31.37
CA LEU A 51 -55.23 -30.52 -31.50
C LEU A 51 -54.96 -31.15 -30.13
N SER A 52 -55.97 -31.92 -29.73
CA SER A 52 -55.96 -32.92 -28.67
C SER A 52 -54.90 -33.99 -28.98
N SER A 53 -54.00 -34.27 -28.04
CA SER A 53 -53.06 -35.39 -28.10
C SER A 53 -53.46 -36.41 -27.03
N ASN A 54 -54.07 -37.50 -27.49
CA ASN A 54 -54.27 -38.74 -26.74
C ASN A 54 -53.01 -39.59 -26.88
N MET A 55 -52.19 -39.66 -25.83
CA MET A 55 -51.12 -40.65 -25.71
C MET A 55 -51.33 -41.48 -24.43
N PRO A 56 -51.10 -42.81 -24.47
CA PRO A 56 -51.27 -43.69 -23.32
C PRO A 56 -50.13 -43.50 -22.30
N PRO A 57 -50.35 -43.85 -21.01
CA PRO A 57 -49.35 -43.64 -19.97
C PRO A 57 -48.16 -44.58 -20.17
N ILE A 58 -46.97 -43.98 -20.33
CA ILE A 58 -45.68 -44.69 -20.28
C ILE A 58 -45.38 -45.00 -18.81
N PRO A 59 -45.14 -46.28 -18.43
CA PRO A 59 -44.79 -46.64 -17.07
C PRO A 59 -43.40 -46.09 -16.71
N ARG A 60 -43.35 -45.31 -15.62
CA ARG A 60 -42.14 -44.70 -15.07
C ARG A 60 -41.23 -45.77 -14.44
N PRO A 61 -39.91 -45.77 -14.71
CA PRO A 61 -38.98 -46.57 -13.94
C PRO A 61 -38.74 -45.94 -12.57
N THR A 62 -38.74 -46.78 -11.53
CA THR A 62 -38.38 -46.43 -10.15
C THR A 62 -36.92 -45.98 -10.08
N LEU A 63 -36.68 -44.67 -10.01
CA LEU A 63 -35.37 -44.10 -9.72
C LEU A 63 -35.05 -44.32 -8.24
N VAL A 64 -34.24 -45.33 -7.97
CA VAL A 64 -33.57 -45.54 -6.69
C VAL A 64 -32.50 -44.45 -6.53
N PRO A 65 -32.41 -43.73 -5.39
CA PRO A 65 -31.34 -42.78 -5.14
C PRO A 65 -29.99 -43.52 -5.12
N HIS A 66 -29.21 -43.37 -6.19
CA HIS A 66 -27.81 -43.78 -6.17
C HIS A 66 -27.03 -42.79 -5.30
N VAL A 67 -26.47 -43.35 -4.24
CA VAL A 67 -25.57 -42.75 -3.26
C VAL A 67 -24.48 -41.91 -3.96
N LEU A 68 -24.59 -40.58 -3.84
CA LEU A 68 -23.62 -39.58 -4.33
C LEU A 68 -22.34 -39.50 -3.47
N THR A 69 -21.86 -40.61 -2.88
CA THR A 69 -20.66 -40.60 -2.01
C THR A 69 -19.40 -41.12 -2.71
N ALA A 70 -19.46 -41.40 -4.01
CA ALA A 70 -18.33 -41.95 -4.77
C ALA A 70 -17.99 -41.09 -6.00
N TYR A 71 -17.69 -39.81 -5.79
CA TYR A 71 -17.08 -38.98 -6.84
C TYR A 71 -15.54 -39.12 -6.78
N PRO A 72 -14.87 -39.56 -7.86
CA PRO A 72 -13.42 -39.81 -7.90
C PRO A 72 -12.57 -38.56 -7.63
N TYR A 73 -13.12 -37.37 -7.84
CA TYR A 73 -12.43 -36.09 -7.65
C TYR A 73 -12.11 -35.73 -6.19
N ARG A 74 -12.72 -36.40 -5.19
CA ARG A 74 -12.46 -36.08 -3.77
C ARG A 74 -11.05 -36.51 -3.33
N ALA A 75 -10.57 -37.62 -3.87
CA ALA A 75 -9.23 -38.13 -3.59
C ALA A 75 -8.15 -37.29 -4.29
N GLU A 76 -8.40 -36.87 -5.54
CA GLU A 76 -7.48 -35.97 -6.25
C GLU A 76 -7.44 -34.58 -5.63
N ASN A 77 -8.59 -34.02 -5.23
CA ASN A 77 -8.63 -32.69 -4.59
C ASN A 77 -7.96 -32.68 -3.21
N SER A 78 -8.06 -33.78 -2.44
CA SER A 78 -7.32 -33.89 -1.18
C SER A 78 -5.81 -34.03 -1.40
N HIS A 79 -5.39 -34.81 -2.40
CA HIS A 79 -3.99 -34.92 -2.78
C HIS A 79 -3.40 -33.58 -3.27
N LEU A 80 -4.15 -32.80 -4.06
CA LEU A 80 -3.73 -31.46 -4.51
C LEU A 80 -3.63 -30.48 -3.33
N LEU A 81 -4.56 -30.52 -2.38
CA LEU A 81 -4.50 -29.69 -1.16
C LEU A 81 -3.29 -30.01 -0.30
N ASP A 82 -2.95 -31.30 -0.14
CA ASP A 82 -1.76 -31.71 0.60
C ASP A 82 -0.47 -31.32 -0.13
N TRP A 83 -0.48 -31.37 -1.47
CA TRP A 83 0.65 -30.93 -2.30
C TRP A 83 0.85 -29.42 -2.25
N VAL A 84 -0.22 -28.62 -2.33
CA VAL A 84 -0.18 -27.16 -2.15
C VAL A 84 0.29 -26.81 -0.75
N ARG A 85 -0.22 -27.48 0.29
CA ARG A 85 0.22 -27.26 1.67
C ARG A 85 1.69 -27.65 1.87
N SER A 86 2.18 -28.68 1.19
CA SER A 86 3.60 -29.07 1.17
C SER A 86 4.48 -28.02 0.49
N LEU A 87 4.01 -27.42 -0.62
CA LEU A 87 4.71 -26.33 -1.32
C LEU A 87 4.71 -25.03 -0.51
N GLU A 88 3.62 -24.73 0.19
CA GLU A 88 3.49 -23.55 1.07
C GLU A 88 4.27 -23.72 2.38
N SER A 89 4.39 -24.95 2.90
CA SER A 89 5.11 -25.26 4.14
C SER A 89 6.62 -25.45 3.99
N GLN A 90 7.18 -25.31 2.78
CA GLN A 90 8.62 -25.33 2.59
C GLN A 90 9.26 -24.11 3.27
N GLN A 91 9.73 -24.32 4.49
CA GLN A 91 10.67 -23.48 5.24
C GLN A 91 11.83 -22.95 4.36
N GLU A 92 12.17 -23.70 3.30
CA GLU A 92 13.11 -23.32 2.25
C GLU A 92 12.71 -22.04 1.50
N ASN A 93 11.42 -21.78 1.25
CA ASN A 93 10.96 -20.54 0.60
C ASN A 93 11.18 -19.32 1.51
N SER A 94 10.95 -19.47 2.82
CA SER A 94 11.24 -18.40 3.79
C SER A 94 12.75 -18.13 3.89
N SER A 95 13.57 -19.20 3.91
CA SER A 95 15.03 -19.10 3.97
C SER A 95 15.62 -18.48 2.69
N LEU A 96 15.08 -18.83 1.52
CA LEU A 96 15.52 -18.30 0.24
C LEU A 96 15.12 -16.83 0.07
N THR A 97 13.90 -16.45 0.49
CA THR A 97 13.46 -15.05 0.48
C THR A 97 14.32 -14.18 1.39
N THR A 98 14.66 -14.65 2.60
CA THR A 98 15.57 -13.93 3.50
C THR A 98 16.98 -13.83 2.90
N ALA A 99 17.53 -14.92 2.35
CA ALA A 99 18.86 -14.88 1.71
C ALA A 99 18.90 -13.94 0.49
N LEU A 100 17.82 -13.89 -0.32
CA LEU A 100 17.70 -12.93 -1.42
C LEU A 100 17.64 -11.48 -0.91
N ARG A 101 16.94 -11.23 0.21
CA ARG A 101 16.89 -9.90 0.83
C ARG A 101 18.26 -9.49 1.36
N ASP A 102 18.96 -10.38 2.05
CA ASP A 102 20.29 -10.11 2.60
C ASP A 102 21.33 -9.86 1.49
N THR A 103 21.28 -10.64 0.41
CA THR A 103 22.14 -10.43 -0.75
C THR A 103 21.81 -9.14 -1.50
N SER A 104 20.53 -8.76 -1.58
CA SER A 104 20.12 -7.46 -2.13
C SER A 104 20.69 -6.29 -1.33
N HIS A 105 20.57 -6.31 -0.01
CA HIS A 105 21.13 -5.28 0.86
C HIS A 105 22.67 -5.24 0.81
N ALA A 106 23.33 -6.40 0.75
CA ALA A 106 24.78 -6.46 0.56
C ALA A 106 25.22 -5.86 -0.78
N LEU A 107 24.45 -6.07 -1.85
CA LEU A 107 24.72 -5.49 -3.17
C LEU A 107 24.53 -3.97 -3.16
N GLU A 108 23.47 -3.47 -2.53
CA GLU A 108 23.23 -2.03 -2.33
C GLU A 108 24.36 -1.36 -1.55
N ALA A 109 24.82 -1.98 -0.46
CA ALA A 109 25.95 -1.47 0.32
C ALA A 109 27.24 -1.41 -0.51
N ARG A 110 27.52 -2.46 -1.31
CA ARG A 110 28.68 -2.48 -2.23
C ARG A 110 28.57 -1.45 -3.35
N GLN A 111 27.37 -1.22 -3.87
CA GLN A 111 27.13 -0.18 -4.86
C GLN A 111 27.46 1.21 -4.29
N TRP A 112 27.04 1.47 -3.05
CA TRP A 112 27.34 2.72 -2.37
C TRP A 112 28.85 2.91 -2.11
N GLU A 113 29.57 1.86 -1.70
CA GLU A 113 31.04 1.89 -1.57
C GLU A 113 31.74 2.23 -2.90
N VAL A 114 31.27 1.65 -4.02
CA VAL A 114 31.83 1.92 -5.35
C VAL A 114 31.58 3.37 -5.77
N GLU A 115 30.41 3.92 -5.47
CA GLU A 115 30.10 5.33 -5.74
C GLU A 115 30.99 6.27 -4.91
N GLN A 116 31.18 5.98 -3.63
CA GLN A 116 32.12 6.72 -2.78
C GLN A 116 33.55 6.68 -3.33
N LEU A 117 34.03 5.51 -3.77
CA LEU A 117 35.36 5.37 -4.38
C LEU A 117 35.47 6.12 -5.71
N ARG A 118 34.41 6.18 -6.51
CA ARG A 118 34.39 6.98 -7.76
C ARG A 118 34.49 8.47 -7.46
N THR A 119 33.75 8.96 -6.47
CA THR A 119 33.80 10.35 -6.03
C THR A 119 35.19 10.71 -5.49
N SER A 120 35.72 9.90 -4.57
CA SER A 120 37.07 10.09 -4.02
C SER A 120 38.16 10.07 -5.09
N ARG A 121 38.08 9.15 -6.07
CA ARG A 121 39.00 9.12 -7.21
C ARG A 121 38.93 10.39 -8.05
N HIS A 122 37.73 10.93 -8.26
CA HIS A 122 37.54 12.17 -9.01
C HIS A 122 38.21 13.34 -8.30
N GLU A 123 38.02 13.48 -6.99
CA GLU A 123 38.67 14.49 -6.16
C GLU A 123 40.20 14.40 -6.22
N VAL A 124 40.77 13.20 -6.07
CA VAL A 124 42.24 12.99 -6.18
C VAL A 124 42.75 13.40 -7.57
N LEU A 125 42.01 13.09 -8.63
CA LEU A 125 42.38 13.48 -9.99
C LEU A 125 42.37 15.01 -10.15
N GLN A 126 41.35 15.67 -9.59
CA GLN A 126 41.21 17.12 -9.60
C GLN A 126 42.36 17.79 -8.83
N HIS A 127 42.66 17.34 -7.62
CA HIS A 127 43.80 17.81 -6.84
C HIS A 127 45.14 17.62 -7.57
N LYS A 128 45.31 16.51 -8.31
CA LYS A 128 46.51 16.29 -9.12
C LYS A 128 46.65 17.31 -10.25
N ILE A 129 45.54 17.63 -10.93
CA ILE A 129 45.51 18.65 -11.99
C ILE A 129 45.82 20.04 -11.40
N GLU A 130 45.21 20.39 -10.28
CA GLU A 130 45.48 21.65 -9.57
C GLU A 130 46.95 21.73 -9.13
N TYR A 131 47.51 20.67 -8.55
CA TYR A 131 48.92 20.60 -8.16
C TYR A 131 49.87 20.79 -9.35
N HIS A 132 49.62 20.14 -10.48
CA HIS A 132 50.42 20.33 -11.69
C HIS A 132 50.30 21.75 -12.24
N THR A 133 49.11 22.34 -12.19
CA THR A 133 48.88 23.74 -12.58
C THR A 133 49.71 24.70 -11.74
N VAL A 134 49.75 24.49 -10.42
CA VAL A 134 50.59 25.30 -9.50
C VAL A 134 52.08 25.11 -9.80
N LEU A 135 52.54 23.87 -10.04
CA LEU A 135 53.93 23.61 -10.41
C LEU A 135 54.34 24.30 -11.72
N ASP A 136 53.46 24.29 -12.72
CA ASP A 136 53.73 24.95 -13.99
C ASP A 136 53.79 26.47 -13.83
N GLN A 137 52.95 27.06 -12.96
CA GLN A 137 53.04 28.47 -12.58
C GLN A 137 54.40 28.79 -11.92
N PHE A 138 54.86 27.97 -10.97
CA PHE A 138 56.18 28.16 -10.34
C PHE A 138 57.32 28.07 -11.35
N ARG A 139 57.29 27.11 -12.28
CA ARG A 139 58.30 26.99 -13.34
C ARG A 139 58.30 28.18 -14.29
N ALA A 140 57.12 28.73 -14.62
CA ALA A 140 57.01 29.93 -15.43
C ALA A 140 57.62 31.14 -14.71
N LEU A 141 57.41 31.24 -13.39
CA LEU A 141 57.97 32.28 -12.54
C LEU A 141 59.50 32.19 -12.41
N ASP A 142 60.03 30.98 -12.25
CA ASP A 142 61.48 30.73 -12.18
C ASP A 142 62.20 31.09 -13.50
N LYS A 143 61.58 30.74 -14.64
CA LYS A 143 62.08 31.11 -15.97
C LYS A 143 62.08 32.62 -16.21
N SER A 144 61.07 33.33 -15.72
CA SER A 144 60.97 34.79 -15.86
C SER A 144 61.93 35.52 -14.90
N LEU A 145 62.27 34.94 -13.76
CA LEU A 145 63.28 35.47 -12.83
C LEU A 145 64.72 35.37 -13.37
N LEU A 146 65.05 34.30 -14.09
CA LEU A 146 66.40 34.07 -14.62
C LEU A 146 66.85 35.16 -15.62
N GLY A 147 65.92 35.73 -16.38
CA GLY A 147 66.06 36.96 -17.18
C GLY A 147 67.17 37.02 -18.24
N LEU A 148 66.98 37.88 -19.23
CA LEU A 148 67.94 38.09 -20.32
C LEU A 148 69.20 38.83 -19.81
N PRO A 149 70.41 38.43 -20.23
CA PRO A 149 71.64 39.13 -19.88
C PRO A 149 71.57 40.57 -20.40
N GLY A 150 71.65 41.55 -19.50
CA GLY A 150 71.61 42.99 -19.82
C GLY A 150 70.41 43.76 -19.25
N GLN A 151 69.35 43.09 -18.77
CA GLN A 151 68.25 43.77 -18.07
C GLN A 151 68.52 43.95 -16.59
N THR A 152 68.25 45.16 -16.08
CA THR A 152 68.28 45.43 -14.64
C THR A 152 67.15 44.69 -13.92
N ILE A 153 67.34 44.34 -12.65
CA ILE A 153 66.32 43.66 -11.81
C ILE A 153 65.00 44.44 -11.83
N LEU A 154 65.08 45.77 -11.86
CA LEU A 154 63.94 46.69 -11.87
C LEU A 154 63.12 46.55 -13.17
N GLN A 155 63.77 46.43 -14.33
CA GLN A 155 63.09 46.18 -15.61
C GLN A 155 62.40 44.82 -15.64
N ARG A 156 62.99 43.79 -15.04
CA ARG A 156 62.37 42.45 -14.94
C ARG A 156 61.12 42.48 -14.07
N PHE A 157 61.21 43.14 -12.91
CA PHE A 157 60.05 43.33 -12.03
C PHE A 157 58.93 44.08 -12.74
N GLN A 158 59.27 45.11 -13.51
CA GLN A 158 58.28 45.89 -14.24
C GLN A 158 57.59 45.07 -15.34
N ALA A 159 58.36 44.29 -16.12
CA ALA A 159 57.79 43.37 -17.10
C ALA A 159 56.87 42.31 -16.46
N LEU A 160 57.27 41.75 -15.32
CA LEU A 160 56.49 40.76 -14.59
C LEU A 160 55.19 41.36 -14.02
N VAL A 161 55.21 42.61 -13.57
CA VAL A 161 54.01 43.35 -13.15
C VAL A 161 53.06 43.59 -14.33
N GLU A 162 53.59 43.92 -15.51
CA GLU A 162 52.78 44.10 -16.72
C GLU A 162 52.13 42.79 -17.17
N GLU A 163 52.89 41.69 -17.19
CA GLU A 163 52.36 40.34 -17.47
C GLU A 163 51.29 39.92 -16.46
N LEU A 164 51.52 40.15 -15.17
CA LEU A 164 50.54 39.88 -14.12
C LEU A 164 49.27 40.72 -14.31
N CYS A 165 49.42 41.98 -14.72
CA CYS A 165 48.29 42.85 -15.05
C CYS A 165 47.49 42.37 -16.27
N VAL A 166 48.14 41.79 -17.28
CA VAL A 166 47.47 41.16 -18.43
C VAL A 166 46.73 39.90 -17.99
N ALA A 167 47.42 38.98 -17.31
CA ALA A 167 46.85 37.73 -16.82
C ALA A 167 45.64 37.96 -15.91
N LYS A 168 45.69 38.97 -15.04
CA LYS A 168 44.54 39.37 -14.21
C LYS A 168 43.35 39.83 -15.05
N ARG A 169 43.57 40.65 -16.08
CA ARG A 169 42.49 41.12 -16.97
C ARG A 169 41.86 39.96 -17.73
N ASP A 170 42.67 39.02 -18.21
CA ASP A 170 42.19 37.82 -18.92
C ASP A 170 41.40 36.91 -17.98
N HIS A 171 41.87 36.73 -16.73
CA HIS A 171 41.13 36.02 -15.69
C HIS A 171 39.79 36.69 -15.39
N ASP A 172 39.76 38.01 -15.18
CA ASP A 172 38.52 38.77 -14.92
C ASP A 172 37.55 38.69 -16.11
N ALA A 173 38.06 38.60 -17.35
CA ALA A 173 37.26 38.41 -18.54
C ALA A 173 36.69 36.98 -18.63
N ALA A 174 37.48 35.97 -18.25
CA ALA A 174 37.04 34.57 -18.19
C ALA A 174 35.98 34.36 -17.10
N VAL A 175 36.18 34.90 -15.90
CA VAL A 175 35.21 34.85 -14.79
C VAL A 175 33.90 35.51 -15.19
N ARG A 176 33.94 36.68 -15.85
CA ARG A 176 32.74 37.33 -16.39
C ARG A 176 32.00 36.49 -17.42
N LYS A 177 32.69 35.66 -18.20
CA LYS A 177 32.06 34.72 -19.15
C LYS A 177 31.51 33.46 -18.47
N LEU A 178 32.13 33.00 -17.37
CA LEU A 178 31.68 31.83 -16.62
C LEU A 178 30.43 32.13 -15.78
N SER A 179 30.27 33.35 -15.27
CA SER A 179 29.08 33.73 -14.49
C SER A 179 27.74 33.45 -15.19
N PRO A 180 27.49 33.89 -16.45
CA PRO A 180 26.22 33.59 -17.13
C PRO A 180 26.07 32.10 -17.47
N ALA A 181 27.17 31.38 -17.73
CA ALA A 181 27.12 29.93 -17.96
C ALA A 181 26.73 29.16 -16.69
N SER A 182 27.31 29.54 -15.54
CA SER A 182 26.96 28.98 -14.24
C SER A 182 25.50 29.25 -13.89
N HIS A 183 25.01 30.47 -14.17
CA HIS A 183 23.60 30.81 -13.95
C HIS A 183 22.67 29.94 -14.80
N LYS A 184 22.94 29.82 -16.11
CA LYS A 184 22.20 28.94 -17.01
C LYS A 184 22.24 27.47 -16.58
N SER A 185 23.39 26.99 -16.08
CA SER A 185 23.51 25.64 -15.55
C SER A 185 22.62 25.42 -14.32
N SER A 186 22.54 26.42 -13.44
CA SER A 186 21.64 26.38 -12.27
C SER A 186 20.17 26.37 -12.70
N GLU A 187 19.79 27.21 -13.66
CA GLU A 187 18.42 27.26 -14.20
C GLU A 187 18.02 25.92 -14.84
N LEU A 188 18.89 25.34 -15.67
CA LEU A 188 18.66 24.04 -16.29
C LEU A 188 18.56 22.92 -15.25
N MET A 189 19.38 22.94 -14.20
CA MET A 189 19.28 21.98 -13.10
C MET A 189 17.91 22.09 -12.40
N THR A 190 17.46 23.31 -12.09
CA THR A 190 16.14 23.50 -11.47
C THR A 190 15.00 23.05 -12.38
N ALA A 191 15.08 23.34 -13.68
CA ALA A 191 14.09 22.89 -14.66
C ALA A 191 14.06 21.36 -14.79
N LEU A 192 15.23 20.70 -14.77
CA LEU A 192 15.33 19.24 -14.78
C LEU A 192 14.68 18.61 -13.54
N MET A 193 14.94 19.16 -12.34
CA MET A 193 14.30 18.67 -11.12
C MET A 193 12.77 18.84 -11.14
N GLN A 194 12.27 19.95 -11.70
CA GLN A 194 10.84 20.16 -11.89
C GLN A 194 10.24 19.14 -12.88
N GLN A 195 10.91 18.88 -14.00
CA GLN A 195 10.47 17.87 -14.97
C GLN A 195 10.48 16.46 -14.38
N GLN A 196 11.48 16.13 -13.57
CA GLN A 196 11.53 14.85 -12.85
C GLN A 196 10.32 14.70 -11.91
N GLY A 197 9.96 15.75 -11.16
CA GLY A 197 8.77 15.75 -10.31
C GLY A 197 7.49 15.45 -11.08
N LEU A 198 7.30 16.04 -12.27
CA LEU A 198 6.13 15.76 -13.11
C LEU A 198 6.10 14.31 -13.63
N VAL A 199 7.25 13.74 -13.96
CA VAL A 199 7.36 12.33 -14.36
C VAL A 199 6.98 11.42 -13.19
N ASP A 200 7.46 11.71 -11.98
CA ASP A 200 7.16 10.93 -10.79
C ASP A 200 5.66 10.99 -10.44
N GLU A 201 5.04 12.16 -10.51
CA GLU A 201 3.60 12.35 -10.34
C GLU A 201 2.79 11.55 -11.38
N THR A 202 3.21 11.61 -12.65
CA THR A 202 2.55 10.87 -13.74
C THR A 202 2.67 9.36 -13.54
N ASN A 203 3.84 8.89 -13.09
CA ASN A 203 4.07 7.48 -12.78
C ASN A 203 3.22 7.01 -11.59
N ALA A 204 3.09 7.84 -10.54
CA ALA A 204 2.22 7.55 -9.40
C ALA A 204 0.74 7.45 -9.83
N LEU A 205 0.29 8.35 -10.70
CA LEU A 205 -1.06 8.30 -11.26
C LEU A 205 -1.28 7.03 -12.11
N ALA A 206 -0.32 6.67 -12.96
CA ALA A 206 -0.39 5.46 -13.77
C ALA A 206 -0.43 4.18 -12.91
N ALA A 207 0.34 4.14 -11.82
CA ALA A 207 0.30 3.04 -10.86
C ALA A 207 -1.06 2.93 -10.18
N HIS A 208 -1.63 4.05 -9.71
CA HIS A 208 -2.97 4.09 -9.14
C HIS A 208 -4.03 3.61 -10.14
N GLN A 209 -3.97 4.09 -11.39
CA GLN A 209 -4.89 3.65 -12.44
C GLN A 209 -4.80 2.15 -12.71
N ARG A 210 -3.58 1.57 -12.68
CA ARG A 210 -3.40 0.12 -12.80
C ARG A 210 -4.06 -0.62 -11.65
N CYS A 211 -3.87 -0.18 -10.39
CA CYS A 211 -4.53 -0.80 -9.24
C CYS A 211 -6.06 -0.78 -9.37
N CYS A 212 -6.66 0.34 -9.77
CA CYS A 212 -8.11 0.42 -9.98
C CYS A 212 -8.59 -0.53 -11.09
N LEU A 213 -7.80 -0.72 -12.16
CA LEU A 213 -8.14 -1.67 -13.23
C LEU A 213 -8.06 -3.12 -12.75
N GLU A 214 -7.09 -3.44 -11.89
CA GLU A 214 -6.96 -4.76 -11.28
C GLU A 214 -8.14 -5.06 -10.35
N GLU A 215 -8.55 -4.11 -9.50
CA GLU A 215 -9.74 -4.23 -8.65
C GLU A 215 -11.03 -4.45 -9.48
N LEU A 216 -11.20 -3.67 -10.55
CA LEU A 216 -12.35 -3.82 -11.44
C LEU A 216 -12.35 -5.18 -12.15
N GLN A 217 -11.17 -5.67 -12.54
CA GLN A 217 -11.04 -6.99 -13.16
C GLN A 217 -11.42 -8.11 -12.19
N GLU A 218 -11.02 -8.00 -10.92
CA GLU A 218 -11.42 -8.94 -9.87
C GLU A 218 -12.94 -8.93 -9.65
N GLU A 219 -13.58 -7.75 -9.57
CA GLU A 219 -15.02 -7.63 -9.43
C GLU A 219 -15.78 -8.24 -10.63
N VAL A 220 -15.31 -8.02 -11.86
CA VAL A 220 -15.86 -8.64 -13.07
C VAL A 220 -15.70 -10.18 -13.03
N HIS A 221 -14.60 -10.68 -12.50
CA HIS A 221 -14.43 -12.13 -12.31
C HIS A 221 -15.40 -12.68 -11.27
N CYS A 222 -15.50 -12.08 -10.09
CA CYS A 222 -16.43 -12.51 -9.04
C CYS A 222 -17.89 -12.50 -9.53
N THR A 223 -18.30 -11.46 -10.27
CA THR A 223 -19.66 -11.37 -10.82
C THR A 223 -19.94 -12.42 -11.89
N ARG A 224 -18.95 -12.76 -12.73
CA ARG A 224 -19.07 -13.86 -13.70
C ARG A 224 -19.20 -15.21 -13.02
N ASP A 225 -18.38 -15.49 -12.01
CA ASP A 225 -18.43 -16.73 -11.26
C ASP A 225 -19.79 -16.88 -10.56
N HIS A 226 -20.30 -15.79 -9.98
CA HIS A 226 -21.63 -15.77 -9.38
C HIS A 226 -22.74 -16.03 -10.42
N ALA A 227 -22.67 -15.40 -11.60
CA ALA A 227 -23.63 -15.63 -12.67
C ALA A 227 -23.61 -17.08 -13.17
N ALA A 228 -22.42 -17.68 -13.33
CA ALA A 228 -22.27 -19.08 -13.72
C ALA A 228 -22.85 -20.03 -12.66
N PHE A 229 -22.62 -19.75 -11.38
CA PHE A 229 -23.22 -20.49 -10.28
C PHE A 229 -24.76 -20.43 -10.31
N VAL A 230 -25.34 -19.24 -10.50
CA VAL A 230 -26.80 -19.07 -10.61
C VAL A 230 -27.35 -19.81 -11.84
N GLU A 231 -26.66 -19.75 -12.98
CA GLU A 231 -27.05 -20.49 -14.19
C GLU A 231 -27.03 -22.01 -13.96
N GLN A 232 -26.03 -22.51 -13.22
CA GLN A 232 -25.98 -23.91 -12.82
C GLN A 232 -27.15 -24.27 -11.91
N MET A 233 -27.46 -23.45 -10.90
CA MET A 233 -28.62 -23.67 -10.04
C MET A 233 -29.93 -23.73 -10.84
N LEU A 234 -30.10 -22.85 -11.82
CA LEU A 234 -31.28 -22.84 -12.68
C LEU A 234 -31.39 -24.10 -13.55
N LYS A 235 -30.26 -24.68 -14.00
CA LYS A 235 -30.23 -25.95 -14.74
C LYS A 235 -30.52 -27.16 -13.85
N GLU A 236 -30.12 -27.10 -12.58
CA GLU A 236 -30.34 -28.17 -11.60
C GLU A 236 -31.74 -28.15 -11.00
N CYS A 237 -32.47 -27.03 -11.10
CA CYS A 237 -33.89 -26.98 -10.82
C CYS A 237 -34.63 -27.89 -11.82
N PRO A 238 -35.23 -29.02 -11.39
CA PRO A 238 -36.01 -29.84 -12.29
C PRO A 238 -37.18 -29.03 -12.84
N ASP A 239 -37.48 -29.18 -14.13
CA ASP A 239 -38.70 -28.63 -14.76
C ASP A 239 -39.89 -28.85 -13.82
N GLU A 240 -40.77 -27.84 -13.69
CA GLU A 240 -41.91 -27.70 -12.77
C GLU A 240 -43.01 -28.79 -12.95
N GLY A 241 -42.63 -30.06 -13.05
CA GLY A 241 -43.51 -31.21 -12.97
C GLY A 241 -43.85 -31.51 -11.52
N PHE A 242 -44.76 -30.74 -10.93
CA PHE A 242 -45.54 -31.06 -9.72
C PHE A 242 -44.79 -31.86 -8.65
N TYR A 243 -43.77 -31.28 -8.04
CA TYR A 243 -43.33 -31.77 -6.74
C TYR A 243 -44.33 -31.26 -5.70
N GLU A 244 -45.10 -32.17 -5.12
CA GLU A 244 -45.88 -31.92 -3.91
C GLU A 244 -44.90 -31.77 -2.74
N VAL A 245 -44.22 -30.63 -2.69
CA VAL A 245 -43.33 -30.26 -1.58
C VAL A 245 -44.24 -29.90 -0.42
N VAL A 246 -44.25 -30.74 0.63
CA VAL A 246 -44.87 -30.40 1.91
C VAL A 246 -44.05 -29.27 2.52
N LEU A 247 -44.44 -28.03 2.21
CA LEU A 247 -43.82 -26.85 2.78
C LEU A 247 -44.02 -26.88 4.30
N PRO A 248 -42.99 -26.54 5.09
CA PRO A 248 -43.18 -26.32 6.52
C PRO A 248 -44.26 -25.25 6.72
N PRO A 249 -45.04 -25.31 7.82
CA PRO A 249 -46.07 -24.31 8.10
C PRO A 249 -45.49 -22.90 8.01
N LEU A 250 -46.15 -22.00 7.29
CA LEU A 250 -45.70 -20.62 7.07
C LEU A 250 -45.33 -19.89 8.37
N SER A 251 -46.02 -20.23 9.46
CA SER A 251 -45.75 -19.70 10.80
C SER A 251 -44.35 -20.05 11.34
N ARG A 252 -43.82 -21.23 11.00
CA ARG A 252 -42.45 -21.61 11.38
C ARG A 252 -41.41 -20.84 10.56
N LEU A 253 -41.64 -20.72 9.25
CA LEU A 253 -40.76 -19.98 8.36
C LEU A 253 -40.72 -18.48 8.70
N GLU A 254 -41.87 -17.90 9.06
CA GLU A 254 -41.98 -16.52 9.54
C GLU A 254 -41.20 -16.31 10.84
N GLY A 255 -41.30 -17.26 11.79
CA GLY A 255 -40.52 -17.24 13.02
C GLY A 255 -39.00 -17.30 12.77
N ASP A 256 -38.57 -18.20 11.90
CA ASP A 256 -37.15 -18.35 11.53
C ASP A 256 -36.63 -17.12 10.79
N LEU A 257 -37.41 -16.54 9.88
CA LEU A 257 -37.06 -15.31 9.16
C LEU A 257 -36.95 -14.11 10.09
N LYS A 258 -37.90 -13.97 11.04
CA LYS A 258 -37.88 -12.89 12.03
C LYS A 258 -36.63 -13.00 12.91
N LYS A 259 -36.28 -14.21 13.36
CA LYS A 259 -35.06 -14.48 14.12
C LYS A 259 -33.81 -14.14 13.33
N ALA A 260 -33.70 -14.60 12.08
CA ALA A 260 -32.57 -14.30 11.21
C ALA A 260 -32.43 -12.79 10.94
N HIS A 261 -33.54 -12.07 10.77
CA HIS A 261 -33.53 -10.62 10.58
C HIS A 261 -33.05 -9.87 11.84
N GLU A 262 -33.44 -10.34 13.03
CA GLU A 262 -32.92 -9.83 14.29
C GLU A 262 -31.42 -10.10 14.47
N ASP A 263 -30.95 -11.30 14.11
CA ASP A 263 -29.52 -11.64 14.09
C ASP A 263 -28.73 -10.69 13.18
N VAL A 264 -29.21 -10.45 11.96
CA VAL A 264 -28.57 -9.52 11.01
C VAL A 264 -28.53 -8.09 11.56
N ARG A 265 -29.62 -7.59 12.18
CA ARG A 265 -29.61 -6.27 12.83
C ARG A 265 -28.61 -6.19 13.96
N ARG A 266 -28.47 -7.25 14.77
CA ARG A 266 -27.48 -7.31 15.85
C ARG A 266 -26.06 -7.20 15.29
N VAL A 267 -25.73 -8.00 14.28
CA VAL A 267 -24.43 -7.97 13.60
C VAL A 267 -24.15 -6.61 12.98
N ALA A 268 -25.12 -6.02 12.27
CA ALA A 268 -24.97 -4.69 11.67
C ALA A 268 -24.75 -3.59 12.72
N THR A 269 -25.47 -3.64 13.84
CA THR A 269 -25.28 -2.69 14.95
C THR A 269 -23.89 -2.83 15.57
N PHE A 270 -23.39 -4.05 15.71
CA PHE A 270 -22.05 -4.32 16.22
C PHE A 270 -20.96 -3.83 15.26
N ALA A 271 -21.08 -4.16 13.98
CA ALA A 271 -20.17 -3.68 12.94
C ALA A 271 -20.15 -2.14 12.88
N HIS A 272 -21.31 -1.49 13.01
CA HIS A 272 -21.40 -0.03 13.08
C HIS A 272 -20.69 0.56 14.31
N ARG A 273 -20.82 -0.07 15.48
CA ARG A 273 -20.11 0.34 16.71
C ARG A 273 -18.60 0.14 16.58
N LEU A 274 -18.16 -0.97 15.99
CA LEU A 274 -16.74 -1.22 15.70
C LEU A 274 -16.19 -0.18 14.72
N PHE A 275 -16.92 0.10 13.63
CA PHE A 275 -16.51 1.08 12.63
C PHE A 275 -16.45 2.51 13.19
N ARG A 276 -17.36 2.87 14.10
CA ARG A 276 -17.32 4.17 14.80
C ARG A 276 -16.31 4.23 15.94
N SER A 277 -15.82 3.09 16.42
CA SER A 277 -14.76 3.06 17.41
C SER A 277 -13.45 3.34 16.70
N ASN A 278 -12.67 4.31 17.17
CA ASN A 278 -11.35 4.54 16.62
C ASN A 278 -10.50 3.27 16.90
N PRO A 279 -10.01 2.55 15.88
CA PRO A 279 -9.25 1.33 16.09
C PRO A 279 -8.01 1.55 16.97
N ALA A 280 -7.42 2.77 16.92
CA ALA A 280 -6.32 3.15 17.79
C ALA A 280 -6.72 3.19 19.28
N THR A 281 -7.93 3.65 19.62
CA THR A 281 -8.37 3.71 21.02
C THR A 281 -8.69 2.32 21.57
N VAL A 282 -9.27 1.44 20.74
CA VAL A 282 -9.55 0.05 21.13
C VAL A 282 -8.25 -0.73 21.33
N LEU A 283 -7.30 -0.61 20.40
CA LEU A 283 -5.97 -1.22 20.54
C LEU A 283 -5.23 -0.65 21.76
N HIS A 284 -5.31 0.66 22.00
CA HIS A 284 -4.68 1.28 23.16
C HIS A 284 -5.23 0.72 24.48
N HIS A 285 -6.56 0.64 24.63
CA HIS A 285 -7.17 0.08 25.84
C HIS A 285 -6.86 -1.41 26.02
N HIS A 286 -6.86 -2.19 24.93
CA HIS A 286 -6.43 -3.58 24.98
C HIS A 286 -4.96 -3.72 25.42
N SER A 287 -4.08 -2.87 24.87
CA SER A 287 -2.65 -2.87 25.21
C SER A 287 -2.43 -2.46 26.67
N CYS A 288 -3.17 -1.46 27.17
CA CYS A 288 -3.14 -1.07 28.58
C CYS A 288 -3.65 -2.18 29.50
N TYR A 289 -4.71 -2.88 29.11
CA TYR A 289 -5.25 -4.02 29.87
C TYR A 289 -4.25 -5.18 29.94
N ILE A 290 -3.66 -5.58 28.81
CA ILE A 290 -2.63 -6.62 28.77
C ILE A 290 -1.38 -6.20 29.55
N GLY A 291 -0.97 -4.93 29.43
CA GLY A 291 0.12 -4.34 30.21
C GLY A 291 -0.09 -4.47 31.72
N ALA A 292 -1.28 -4.11 32.22
CA ALA A 292 -1.62 -4.23 33.64
C ALA A 292 -1.58 -5.68 34.14
N ILE A 293 -1.99 -6.65 33.32
CA ILE A 293 -1.88 -8.08 33.65
C ILE A 293 -0.41 -8.48 33.81
N ILE A 294 0.43 -8.12 32.84
CA ILE A 294 1.87 -8.45 32.83
C ILE A 294 2.56 -7.82 34.04
N GLU A 295 2.30 -6.54 34.33
CA GLU A 295 2.89 -5.84 35.48
C GLU A 295 2.52 -6.50 36.81
N THR A 296 1.27 -6.94 36.95
CA THR A 296 0.79 -7.63 38.16
C THR A 296 1.49 -8.98 38.34
N VAL A 297 1.65 -9.75 37.26
CA VAL A 297 2.40 -11.02 37.28
C VAL A 297 3.86 -10.79 37.66
N ILE A 298 4.52 -9.80 37.06
CA ILE A 298 5.91 -9.43 37.40
C ILE A 298 6.02 -9.04 38.87
N ALA A 299 5.04 -8.31 39.42
CA ALA A 299 5.05 -7.92 40.83
C ALA A 299 4.99 -9.13 41.78
N PHE A 300 4.17 -10.15 41.47
CA PHE A 300 4.16 -11.40 42.23
C PHE A 300 5.49 -12.14 42.13
N LEU A 301 6.03 -12.27 40.93
CA LEU A 301 7.31 -12.95 40.71
C LEU A 301 8.46 -12.27 41.46
N ARG A 302 8.56 -10.93 41.42
CA ARG A 302 9.57 -10.16 42.16
C ARG A 302 9.46 -10.39 43.66
N ARG A 303 8.24 -10.30 44.22
CA ARG A 303 8.01 -10.55 45.66
C ARG A 303 8.41 -11.95 46.10
N GLY A 304 8.21 -12.95 45.24
CA GLY A 304 8.71 -14.31 45.49
C GLY A 304 10.24 -14.36 45.47
N LEU A 305 10.87 -13.82 44.43
CA LEU A 305 12.33 -13.85 44.26
C LEU A 305 13.11 -13.05 45.30
N ASP A 306 12.50 -12.00 45.87
CA ASP A 306 13.09 -11.17 46.93
C ASP A 306 12.98 -11.82 48.32
N SER A 307 12.37 -13.01 48.44
CA SER A 307 12.19 -13.73 49.70
C SER A 307 13.15 -14.92 49.83
N ASP A 308 13.81 -15.04 50.98
CA ASP A 308 14.63 -16.21 51.32
C ASP A 308 13.81 -17.42 51.80
N ASP A 309 12.48 -17.26 51.97
CA ASP A 309 11.58 -18.32 52.45
C ASP A 309 10.96 -19.07 51.24
N PRO A 310 11.26 -20.38 51.08
CA PRO A 310 10.76 -21.17 49.95
C PRO A 310 9.23 -21.27 49.90
N ASP A 311 8.53 -21.18 51.03
CA ASP A 311 7.07 -21.23 51.07
C ASP A 311 6.46 -19.92 50.53
N VAL A 312 7.09 -18.78 50.84
CA VAL A 312 6.70 -17.46 50.30
C VAL A 312 6.98 -17.39 48.80
N VAL A 313 8.10 -17.95 48.35
CA VAL A 313 8.44 -18.10 46.93
C VAL A 313 7.33 -18.89 46.22
N ALA A 314 7.06 -20.13 46.67
CA ALA A 314 6.06 -21.01 46.07
C ALA A 314 4.67 -20.38 46.03
N HIS A 315 4.25 -19.71 47.11
CA HIS A 315 2.96 -19.03 47.17
C HIS A 315 2.82 -17.90 46.14
N ASN A 316 3.84 -17.06 45.98
CA ASN A 316 3.80 -15.96 45.00
C ASN A 316 3.81 -16.46 43.55
N PHE A 317 4.54 -17.56 43.26
CA PHE A 317 4.47 -18.21 41.95
C PHE A 317 3.08 -18.77 41.66
N GLN A 318 2.42 -19.38 42.66
CA GLN A 318 1.05 -19.87 42.50
C GLN A 318 0.07 -18.72 42.25
N LEU A 319 0.19 -17.60 42.98
CA LEU A 319 -0.64 -16.41 42.74
C LEU A 319 -0.47 -15.85 41.32
N ALA A 320 0.75 -15.85 40.79
CA ALA A 320 1.01 -15.42 39.42
C ALA A 320 0.31 -16.33 38.40
N LEU A 321 0.36 -17.66 38.61
CA LEU A 321 -0.29 -18.65 37.75
C LEU A 321 -1.81 -18.54 37.81
N ASP A 322 -2.39 -18.46 39.01
CA ASP A 322 -3.83 -18.34 39.23
C ASP A 322 -4.37 -17.03 38.63
N TYR A 323 -3.62 -15.94 38.76
CA TYR A 323 -3.98 -14.65 38.17
C TYR A 323 -3.95 -14.70 36.64
N MET A 324 -2.93 -15.32 36.03
CA MET A 324 -2.87 -15.50 34.57
C MET A 324 -4.00 -16.39 34.06
N GLN A 325 -4.33 -17.46 34.77
CA GLN A 325 -5.42 -18.36 34.40
C GLN A 325 -6.77 -17.64 34.49
N THR A 326 -7.01 -16.91 35.59
CA THR A 326 -8.22 -16.10 35.77
C THR A 326 -8.33 -15.01 34.69
N ALA A 327 -7.23 -14.31 34.38
CA ALA A 327 -7.22 -13.29 33.34
C ALA A 327 -7.48 -13.88 31.94
N ARG A 328 -6.96 -15.09 31.66
CA ARG A 328 -7.23 -15.83 30.43
C ARG A 328 -8.70 -16.24 30.34
N ASP A 329 -9.28 -16.73 31.42
CA ASP A 329 -10.68 -17.16 31.46
C ASP A 329 -11.61 -15.96 31.29
N ILE A 330 -11.36 -14.84 31.96
CA ILE A 330 -12.11 -13.59 31.77
C ILE A 330 -11.95 -13.07 30.34
N HIS A 331 -10.74 -13.12 29.76
CA HIS A 331 -10.51 -12.69 28.38
C HIS A 331 -11.26 -13.61 27.39
N GLY A 332 -11.20 -14.92 27.58
CA GLY A 332 -11.94 -15.91 26.80
C GLY A 332 -13.46 -15.74 26.95
N GLU A 333 -13.94 -15.43 28.15
CA GLU A 333 -15.34 -15.12 28.43
C GLU A 333 -15.77 -13.79 27.83
N GLN A 334 -14.94 -12.75 27.80
CA GLN A 334 -15.30 -11.51 27.12
C GLN A 334 -15.39 -11.71 25.60
N HIS A 335 -14.52 -12.53 25.02
CA HIS A 335 -14.65 -12.94 23.62
C HIS A 335 -15.87 -13.83 23.38
N SER A 336 -16.23 -14.73 24.32
CA SER A 336 -17.37 -15.63 24.17
C SER A 336 -18.72 -15.00 24.53
N VAL A 337 -18.78 -14.06 25.48
CA VAL A 337 -19.98 -13.29 25.89
C VAL A 337 -20.30 -12.21 24.87
N VAL A 338 -19.31 -11.59 24.22
CA VAL A 338 -19.56 -10.75 23.04
C VAL A 338 -20.17 -11.59 21.91
N PHE A 339 -19.78 -12.87 21.77
CA PHE A 339 -20.41 -13.81 20.84
C PHE A 339 -21.76 -14.39 21.33
N GLN A 340 -21.95 -14.63 22.64
CA GLN A 340 -23.17 -15.25 23.20
C GLN A 340 -24.29 -14.25 23.49
N GLN A 341 -23.99 -12.99 23.86
CA GLN A 341 -25.01 -11.93 23.90
C GLN A 341 -25.58 -11.63 22.51
N CYS A 342 -24.90 -12.05 21.44
CA CYS A 342 -25.42 -11.99 20.07
C CYS A 342 -26.34 -13.17 19.70
N SER A 343 -26.27 -14.32 20.39
CA SER A 343 -27.04 -15.53 20.06
C SER A 343 -28.08 -15.95 21.11
N GLY A 344 -28.13 -15.33 22.29
CA GLY A 344 -28.96 -15.83 23.38
C GLY A 344 -29.40 -14.78 24.40
N ARG A 345 -30.20 -13.78 23.99
CA ARG A 345 -31.24 -13.18 24.84
C ARG A 345 -32.45 -12.89 23.97
N GLY A 346 -33.49 -13.73 24.12
CA GLY A 346 -34.83 -13.50 23.58
C GLY A 346 -35.61 -12.47 24.36
#